data_AF-A0A162BE81-F1
#
_entry.id   AF-A0A162BE81-F1
#
_cell.length_a   1.000
_cell.length_b   1.000
_cell.length_c   1.000
_cell.angle_alpha   90.00
_cell.angle_beta   90.00
_cell.angle_gamma   90.00
#
_symmetry.space_group_name_H-M   'P 1'
#
loop_
_entity.id
_entity.type
_entity.pdbx_description
1 polymer ?
#
loop_
_entity_poly.entity_id
_entity_poly.type
_entity_poly.pdbx_seq_one_letter_code
_entity_poly.pdbx_strand_id
1 'polypeptide(L)'
;MTSRLIGRGSAYSIPFSPTRKKKRKKSSNGLFVVKSFISLYPEPFDIYQLSSLSSPRSSDCRLSQTSTMRLFLIPISTKRVLVYARPLRKDLAKELSILDRITTKAAETWAKWEEADKGWKMHLVSWGNRVQQRIPYEEWALKSIPSFKTQQQINGDHGKTKIDVLFPGNAVRLERIQNVLRTIATERQELHRKKMRWSLILAPITAPFGLVPVVPNIPFFYVAYRGWSHWRALNGSKHLEFLVENNLLNPVSLPELEQLYAKRASGALEDTTTGASYSEVADGIEKSEDQVLLKMSDAKKLSTILEAPELALEAERAIIQVGEQLEAAAKAEKEKKDEKKDGKKDS
;
A
#
# COMPACT_ATOMS: atom_id res chain seq x y z
N MET A 1 53.82 13.73 70.90
CA MET A 1 54.88 12.95 70.21
C MET A 1 54.38 11.50 70.21
N THR A 2 54.02 10.81 69.13
CA THR A 2 54.42 10.80 67.72
C THR A 2 53.37 10.01 66.90
N SER A 3 53.07 10.48 65.67
CA SER A 3 52.79 9.79 64.39
C SER A 3 52.63 8.24 64.37
N ARG A 4 51.87 7.53 63.51
CA ARG A 4 51.37 7.76 62.13
C ARG A 4 50.42 6.60 61.73
N LEU A 5 49.39 6.92 60.93
CA LEU A 5 48.76 6.21 59.79
C LEU A 5 48.84 4.67 59.63
N ILE A 6 47.69 4.02 59.37
CA ILE A 6 47.29 3.39 58.08
C ILE A 6 45.87 2.82 58.22
N GLY A 7 44.98 3.17 57.28
CA GLY A 7 43.59 2.72 57.25
C GLY A 7 43.35 1.41 56.52
N ARG A 8 42.15 0.84 56.71
CA ARG A 8 41.39 0.03 55.74
C ARG A 8 40.01 -0.35 56.32
N GLY A 9 38.96 -0.22 55.51
CA GLY A 9 37.72 -0.99 55.64
C GLY A 9 36.47 -0.25 56.17
N SER A 10 35.96 0.74 55.44
CA SER A 10 34.57 1.20 55.61
C SER A 10 33.65 0.33 54.76
N ALA A 11 32.69 -0.32 55.43
CA ALA A 11 31.63 -1.10 54.80
C ALA A 11 30.66 -0.15 54.06
N TYR A 12 30.59 -0.30 52.73
CA TYR A 12 29.52 0.29 51.93
C TYR A 12 28.62 -0.83 51.40
N SER A 13 27.38 -0.78 51.88
CA SER A 13 26.24 -1.55 51.43
C SER A 13 26.01 -1.32 49.93
N ILE A 14 25.93 -2.41 49.16
CA ILE A 14 25.61 -2.42 47.74
C ILE A 14 24.09 -2.32 47.56
N PRO A 15 23.53 -1.28 46.93
CA PRO A 15 22.21 -1.39 46.31
C PRO A 15 22.36 -2.02 44.92
N PHE A 16 21.82 -3.24 44.80
CA PHE A 16 21.66 -3.99 43.57
C PHE A 16 20.84 -3.18 42.56
N SER A 17 21.50 -2.56 41.59
CA SER A 17 20.85 -1.86 40.48
C SER A 17 20.37 -2.87 39.44
N PRO A 18 19.07 -2.98 39.13
CA PRO A 18 18.62 -3.84 38.05
C PRO A 18 19.09 -3.24 36.73
N THR A 19 19.83 -4.03 35.96
CA THR A 19 20.23 -3.73 34.59
C THR A 19 19.01 -3.25 33.79
N ARG A 20 19.04 -1.99 33.34
CA ARG A 20 18.08 -1.44 32.38
C ARG A 20 18.07 -2.33 31.14
N LYS A 21 17.08 -3.23 31.03
CA LYS A 21 16.69 -3.81 29.75
C LYS A 21 16.31 -2.63 28.84
N LYS A 22 17.16 -2.31 27.86
CA LYS A 22 16.78 -1.46 26.74
C LYS A 22 15.57 -2.11 26.07
N LYS A 23 14.36 -1.62 26.36
CA LYS A 23 13.20 -1.84 25.50
C LYS A 23 13.54 -1.25 24.13
N ARG A 24 14.08 -2.08 23.23
CA ARG A 24 14.10 -1.75 21.81
C ARG A 24 12.65 -1.54 21.41
N LYS A 25 12.32 -0.34 20.92
CA LYS A 25 11.05 -0.09 20.21
C LYS A 25 10.89 -1.24 19.21
N LYS A 26 9.86 -2.09 19.39
CA LYS A 26 9.43 -3.03 18.35
C LYS A 26 9.29 -2.18 17.07
N SER A 27 10.05 -2.52 16.04
CA SER A 27 9.98 -1.81 14.76
C SER A 27 8.55 -2.00 14.26
N SER A 28 7.79 -0.91 14.17
CA SER A 28 6.46 -0.86 13.58
C SER A 28 6.42 -1.39 12.15
N ASN A 29 7.58 -1.58 11.52
CA ASN A 29 7.76 -2.05 10.15
C ASN A 29 7.61 -3.56 10.00
N GLY A 30 7.75 -4.36 11.06
CA GLY A 30 7.60 -5.82 10.99
C GLY A 30 6.12 -6.24 10.97
N LEU A 31 5.34 -5.76 11.93
CA LEU A 31 3.87 -5.86 11.96
C LEU A 31 3.22 -5.31 10.67
N PHE A 32 3.89 -4.36 10.01
CA PHE A 32 3.52 -3.77 8.72
C PHE A 32 3.55 -4.78 7.56
N VAL A 33 4.53 -5.68 7.55
CA VAL A 33 4.69 -6.65 6.45
C VAL A 33 3.83 -7.89 6.68
N VAL A 34 3.63 -8.30 7.93
CA VAL A 34 2.67 -9.36 8.26
C VAL A 34 1.27 -8.96 7.79
N LYS A 35 0.86 -7.72 8.03
CA LYS A 35 -0.40 -7.17 7.50
C LYS A 35 -0.43 -7.06 5.97
N SER A 36 0.70 -6.81 5.29
CA SER A 36 0.76 -6.80 3.82
C SER A 36 0.69 -8.20 3.19
N PHE A 37 1.28 -9.20 3.85
CA PHE A 37 1.22 -10.60 3.44
C PHE A 37 -0.19 -11.18 3.68
N ILE A 38 -0.84 -10.73 4.76
CA ILE A 38 -2.20 -11.11 5.15
C ILE A 38 -3.28 -10.35 4.35
N SER A 39 -3.11 -9.06 4.05
CA SER A 39 -4.05 -8.21 3.26
C SER A 39 -4.29 -8.72 1.82
N LEU A 40 -3.60 -9.78 1.39
CA LEU A 40 -3.89 -10.45 0.14
C LEU A 40 -5.16 -11.31 0.17
N TYR A 41 -5.75 -11.58 1.35
CA TYR A 41 -7.10 -12.14 1.53
C TYR A 41 -7.70 -11.66 2.86
N PRO A 42 -9.00 -11.31 2.92
CA PRO A 42 -9.59 -10.76 4.13
C PRO A 42 -9.65 -11.81 5.25
N GLU A 43 -8.90 -11.58 6.32
CA GLU A 43 -9.09 -12.30 7.59
C GLU A 43 -10.48 -11.98 8.18
N PRO A 44 -11.24 -12.99 8.65
CA PRO A 44 -12.43 -12.78 9.45
C PRO A 44 -12.18 -13.21 10.90
N PHE A 45 -11.84 -12.32 11.82
CA PHE A 45 -11.86 -12.58 13.28
C PHE A 45 -11.97 -11.24 14.03
N ASP A 46 -12.77 -11.04 15.07
CA ASP A 46 -13.76 -11.89 15.72
C ASP A 46 -14.77 -11.01 16.50
N ILE A 47 -15.87 -11.64 16.86
CA ILE A 47 -17.10 -11.15 17.49
C ILE A 47 -16.87 -10.59 18.91
N TYR A 48 -17.35 -9.37 19.18
CA TYR A 48 -18.04 -9.07 20.45
C TYR A 48 -19.21 -8.11 20.21
N GLN A 49 -20.39 -8.64 20.56
CA GLN A 49 -21.65 -7.99 20.93
C GLN A 49 -22.37 -7.07 19.93
N LEU A 50 -23.39 -7.69 19.32
CA LEU A 50 -24.69 -7.08 19.09
C LEU A 50 -25.20 -6.39 20.37
N SER A 51 -25.35 -5.07 20.30
CA SER A 51 -26.45 -4.37 20.97
C SER A 51 -27.17 -3.54 19.93
N SER A 52 -28.37 -4.01 19.60
CA SER A 52 -29.39 -3.31 18.86
C SER A 52 -29.62 -1.92 19.42
N LEU A 53 -29.32 -0.87 18.66
CA LEU A 53 -29.96 0.43 18.78
C LEU A 53 -29.97 1.08 17.40
N SER A 54 -31.17 1.18 16.84
CA SER A 54 -31.49 2.03 15.71
C SER A 54 -31.04 3.47 15.99
N SER A 55 -30.34 4.07 15.04
CA SER A 55 -30.21 5.52 14.96
C SER A 55 -30.11 5.97 13.49
N PRO A 56 -30.53 7.20 13.20
CA PRO A 56 -31.38 7.48 12.04
C PRO A 56 -30.61 7.91 10.80
N ARG A 57 -31.30 7.79 9.66
CA ARG A 57 -30.93 8.30 8.33
C ARG A 57 -30.31 9.70 8.39
N SER A 58 -29.10 9.84 7.84
CA SER A 58 -28.63 11.08 7.22
C SER A 58 -28.82 10.98 5.71
N SER A 59 -29.39 12.04 5.13
CA SER A 59 -29.83 12.17 3.75
C SER A 59 -28.69 12.17 2.73
N ASP A 60 -28.99 11.59 1.56
CA ASP A 60 -28.43 11.90 0.24
C ASP A 60 -26.96 11.58 -0.09
N CYS A 61 -26.72 10.28 -0.38
CA CYS A 61 -26.11 9.86 -1.64
C CYS A 61 -26.46 8.39 -1.87
N ARG A 62 -27.31 8.08 -2.84
CA ARG A 62 -27.77 6.70 -3.11
C ARG A 62 -26.66 5.93 -3.83
N LEU A 63 -25.58 5.61 -3.11
CA LEU A 63 -24.49 4.75 -3.61
C LEU A 63 -25.10 3.44 -4.10
N SER A 64 -24.71 2.99 -5.30
CA SER A 64 -25.33 1.82 -5.92
C SER A 64 -24.97 0.57 -5.12
N GLN A 65 -25.94 0.07 -4.34
CA GLN A 65 -25.78 -1.16 -3.53
C GLN A 65 -25.71 -2.45 -4.37
N THR A 66 -25.67 -2.33 -5.70
CA THR A 66 -25.61 -3.45 -6.65
C THR A 66 -24.18 -3.84 -7.06
N SER A 67 -23.18 -3.03 -6.72
CA SER A 67 -21.77 -3.35 -7.01
C SER A 67 -21.20 -4.28 -5.93
N THR A 68 -20.45 -5.32 -6.32
CA THR A 68 -19.76 -6.23 -5.38
C THR A 68 -18.33 -5.77 -5.07
N MET A 69 -17.89 -4.70 -5.70
CA MET A 69 -16.57 -4.12 -5.57
C MET A 69 -16.70 -2.62 -5.75
N ARG A 70 -15.90 -1.88 -5.00
CA ARG A 70 -15.76 -0.43 -5.13
C ARG A 70 -14.31 -0.09 -5.45
N LEU A 71 -14.13 0.88 -6.35
CA LEU A 71 -12.83 1.43 -6.68
C LEU A 71 -12.65 2.77 -5.98
N PHE A 72 -11.45 3.03 -5.50
CA PHE A 72 -11.05 4.31 -4.96
C PHE A 72 -9.89 4.85 -5.78
N LEU A 73 -9.98 6.13 -6.14
CA LEU A 73 -8.99 6.87 -6.87
C LEU A 73 -8.41 7.93 -5.94
N ILE A 74 -7.16 7.75 -5.52
CA ILE A 74 -6.54 8.51 -4.44
C ILE A 74 -5.31 9.25 -4.98
N PRO A 75 -5.39 10.57 -5.18
CA PRO A 75 -4.23 11.39 -5.56
C PRO A 75 -3.15 11.35 -4.49
N ILE A 76 -1.99 10.76 -4.82
CA ILE A 76 -0.84 10.75 -3.92
C ILE A 76 -0.01 12.03 -4.12
N SER A 77 0.07 12.49 -5.37
CA SER A 77 0.73 13.72 -5.79
C SER A 77 -0.15 14.44 -6.81
N THR A 78 0.25 15.64 -7.22
CA THR A 78 -0.44 16.42 -8.26
C THR A 78 -0.55 15.66 -9.59
N LYS A 79 0.42 14.78 -9.91
CA LYS A 79 0.40 14.00 -11.17
C LYS A 79 0.09 12.51 -11.00
N ARG A 80 0.29 11.93 -9.82
CA ARG A 80 0.21 10.47 -9.60
C ARG A 80 -0.90 10.06 -8.66
N VAL A 81 -1.53 8.94 -9.02
CA VAL A 81 -2.73 8.43 -8.37
C VAL A 81 -2.53 6.98 -7.94
N LEU A 82 -3.06 6.64 -6.77
CA LEU A 82 -3.21 5.28 -6.28
C LEU A 82 -4.63 4.80 -6.58
N VAL A 83 -4.75 3.63 -7.20
CA VAL A 83 -6.02 2.92 -7.37
C VAL A 83 -6.12 1.82 -6.30
N TYR A 84 -7.25 1.71 -5.65
CA TYR A 84 -7.50 0.63 -4.69
C TYR A 84 -8.89 0.04 -4.90
N ALA A 85 -8.98 -1.29 -4.93
CA ALA A 85 -10.25 -2.00 -4.98
C ALA A 85 -10.60 -2.61 -3.64
N ARG A 86 -11.84 -2.41 -3.19
CA ARG A 86 -12.41 -3.10 -2.03
C ARG A 86 -13.59 -3.98 -2.46
N PRO A 87 -13.56 -5.29 -2.20
CA PRO A 87 -14.75 -6.13 -2.35
C PRO A 87 -15.80 -5.78 -1.28
N LEU A 88 -17.07 -5.73 -1.69
CA LEU A 88 -18.22 -5.33 -0.87
C LEU A 88 -19.02 -6.53 -0.31
N ARG A 89 -18.93 -7.72 -0.93
CA ARG A 89 -19.58 -8.94 -0.44
C ARG A 89 -18.58 -9.87 0.25
N LYS A 90 -18.93 -10.32 1.46
CA LYS A 90 -18.13 -11.24 2.30
C LYS A 90 -18.42 -12.73 1.99
N ASP A 91 -19.24 -13.02 0.98
CA ASP A 91 -19.84 -14.36 0.77
C ASP A 91 -18.92 -15.38 0.08
N LEU A 92 -17.63 -15.05 -0.08
CA LEU A 92 -16.59 -15.95 -0.60
C LEU A 92 -16.20 -17.08 0.38
N ALA A 93 -16.83 -17.17 1.56
CA ALA A 93 -16.36 -17.89 2.74
C ALA A 93 -16.08 -19.40 2.60
N LYS A 94 -16.61 -20.09 1.57
CA LYS A 94 -16.59 -21.57 1.54
C LYS A 94 -15.34 -22.18 0.87
N GLU A 95 -14.92 -21.70 -0.30
CA GLU A 95 -13.63 -22.09 -0.90
C GLU A 95 -12.45 -21.37 -0.25
N LEU A 96 -12.69 -20.16 0.27
CA LEU A 96 -11.71 -19.44 1.08
C LEU A 96 -11.29 -20.28 2.29
N SER A 97 -12.20 -20.96 2.99
CA SER A 97 -11.88 -21.63 4.27
C SER A 97 -10.63 -22.54 4.29
N ILE A 98 -10.33 -23.28 3.21
CA ILE A 98 -9.13 -24.16 3.17
C ILE A 98 -7.87 -23.32 2.88
N LEU A 99 -7.96 -22.40 1.93
CA LEU A 99 -6.88 -21.47 1.62
C LEU A 99 -6.59 -20.57 2.82
N ASP A 100 -7.63 -20.08 3.49
CA ASP A 100 -7.62 -19.28 4.70
C ASP A 100 -6.85 -20.01 5.80
N ARG A 101 -7.09 -21.30 6.02
CA ARG A 101 -6.32 -22.07 7.00
C ARG A 101 -4.83 -22.09 6.67
N ILE A 102 -4.47 -22.26 5.41
CA ILE A 102 -3.07 -22.26 4.97
C ILE A 102 -2.47 -20.86 5.14
N THR A 103 -3.18 -19.81 4.76
CA THR A 103 -2.71 -18.43 4.88
C THR A 103 -2.59 -18.01 6.34
N THR A 104 -3.56 -18.33 7.19
CA THR A 104 -3.51 -18.05 8.63
C THR A 104 -2.34 -18.81 9.26
N LYS A 105 -2.09 -20.07 8.89
CA LYS A 105 -0.90 -20.80 9.37
C LYS A 105 0.42 -20.20 8.90
N ALA A 106 0.48 -19.75 7.65
CA ALA A 106 1.65 -19.04 7.12
C ALA A 106 1.87 -17.72 7.85
N ALA A 107 0.79 -16.97 8.12
CA ALA A 107 0.79 -15.72 8.87
C ALA A 107 1.26 -15.90 10.32
N GLU A 108 0.72 -16.89 11.03
CA GLU A 108 1.16 -17.28 12.38
C GLU A 108 2.65 -17.65 12.40
N THR A 109 3.10 -18.40 11.40
CA THR A 109 4.50 -18.82 11.28
C THR A 109 5.41 -17.64 11.01
N TRP A 110 4.99 -16.74 10.13
CA TRP A 110 5.73 -15.51 9.82
C TRP A 110 5.81 -14.58 11.04
N ALA A 111 4.70 -14.41 11.78
CA ALA A 111 4.67 -13.63 13.02
C ALA A 111 5.66 -14.20 14.06
N LYS A 112 5.69 -15.53 14.23
CA LYS A 112 6.67 -16.19 15.10
C LYS A 112 8.12 -15.96 14.65
N TRP A 113 8.39 -15.85 13.35
CA TRP A 113 9.73 -15.54 12.84
C TRP A 113 10.11 -14.07 13.06
N GLU A 114 9.14 -13.16 13.07
CA GLU A 114 9.36 -11.74 13.39
C GLU A 114 9.75 -11.54 14.86
N GLU A 115 9.22 -12.36 15.76
CA GLU A 115 9.56 -12.33 17.19
C GLU A 115 10.95 -12.92 17.50
N ALA A 116 11.61 -13.57 16.54
CA ALA A 116 12.92 -14.15 16.75
C ALA A 116 13.99 -13.07 16.94
N ASP A 117 14.67 -13.06 18.09
CA ASP A 117 15.67 -12.04 18.43
C ASP A 117 16.95 -12.12 17.57
N LYS A 118 17.33 -13.31 17.08
CA LYS A 118 18.56 -13.58 16.29
C LYS A 118 18.38 -14.80 15.38
N GLY A 119 19.22 -14.89 14.33
CA GLY A 119 19.35 -16.08 13.47
C GLY A 119 18.80 -15.90 12.05
N TRP A 120 18.84 -16.97 11.25
CA TRP A 120 18.46 -16.94 9.84
C TRP A 120 17.00 -16.53 9.61
N LYS A 121 16.09 -16.86 10.53
CA LYS A 121 14.67 -16.47 10.47
C LYS A 121 14.48 -14.95 10.53
N MET A 122 15.17 -14.28 11.47
CA MET A 122 15.16 -12.81 11.59
C MET A 122 15.71 -12.15 10.31
N HIS A 123 16.81 -12.69 9.77
CA HIS A 123 17.37 -12.20 8.50
C HIS A 123 16.43 -12.42 7.33
N LEU A 124 15.76 -13.57 7.27
CA LEU A 124 14.78 -13.88 6.23
C LEU A 124 13.58 -12.93 6.28
N VAL A 125 13.02 -12.68 7.47
CA VAL A 125 11.94 -11.72 7.66
C VAL A 125 12.41 -10.31 7.28
N SER A 126 13.57 -9.88 7.76
CA SER A 126 14.12 -8.55 7.43
C SER A 126 14.34 -8.37 5.92
N TRP A 127 14.89 -9.39 5.25
CA TRP A 127 15.08 -9.40 3.81
C TRP A 127 13.75 -9.41 3.05
N GLY A 128 12.81 -10.28 3.43
CA GLY A 128 11.48 -10.37 2.84
C GLY A 128 10.72 -9.04 2.95
N ASN A 129 10.76 -8.42 4.13
CA ASN A 129 10.17 -7.10 4.37
C ASN A 129 10.76 -6.04 3.44
N ARG A 130 12.08 -6.00 3.32
CA ARG A 130 12.78 -5.07 2.42
C ARG A 130 12.43 -5.32 0.95
N VAL A 131 12.33 -6.58 0.55
CA VAL A 131 11.95 -6.97 -0.82
C VAL A 131 10.52 -6.55 -1.13
N GLN A 132 9.58 -6.73 -0.21
CA GLN A 132 8.18 -6.32 -0.40
C GLN A 132 8.02 -4.81 -0.49
N GLN A 133 8.79 -4.05 0.29
CA GLN A 133 8.79 -2.58 0.26
C GLN A 133 9.31 -2.02 -1.08
N ARG A 134 10.16 -2.77 -1.80
CA ARG A 134 10.67 -2.38 -3.13
C ARG A 134 9.67 -2.59 -4.27
N ILE A 135 8.59 -3.32 -4.03
CA ILE A 135 7.58 -3.53 -5.07
C ILE A 135 6.87 -2.20 -5.31
N PRO A 136 6.78 -1.73 -6.57
CA PRO A 136 6.12 -0.48 -6.89
C PRO A 136 4.67 -0.48 -6.39
N TYR A 137 4.22 0.65 -5.84
CA TYR A 137 2.88 0.78 -5.28
C TYR A 137 1.78 0.52 -6.32
N GLU A 138 2.05 0.75 -7.61
CA GLU A 138 1.11 0.46 -8.70
C GLU A 138 0.93 -1.05 -8.92
N GLU A 139 1.97 -1.87 -8.67
CA GLU A 139 1.82 -3.33 -8.71
C GLU A 139 0.89 -3.78 -7.58
N TRP A 140 1.04 -3.20 -6.37
CA TRP A 140 0.17 -3.49 -5.24
C TRP A 140 -1.26 -2.99 -5.46
N ALA A 141 -1.42 -1.79 -6.01
CA ALA A 141 -2.69 -1.22 -6.43
C ALA A 141 -3.47 -2.19 -7.34
N LEU A 142 -2.82 -2.66 -8.41
CA LEU A 142 -3.42 -3.61 -9.35
C LEU A 142 -3.73 -4.98 -8.71
N LYS A 143 -2.94 -5.42 -7.73
CA LYS A 143 -3.19 -6.67 -7.00
C LYS A 143 -4.44 -6.62 -6.12
N SER A 144 -4.82 -5.44 -5.63
CA SER A 144 -6.10 -5.26 -4.89
C SER A 144 -7.30 -5.57 -5.79
N ILE A 145 -7.16 -5.40 -7.11
CA ILE A 145 -8.22 -5.66 -8.07
C ILE A 145 -8.37 -7.20 -8.24
N PRO A 146 -9.53 -7.77 -7.92
CA PRO A 146 -9.82 -9.18 -8.15
C PRO A 146 -9.87 -9.47 -9.64
N SER A 147 -9.67 -10.73 -10.03
CA SER A 147 -9.79 -11.10 -11.44
C SER A 147 -11.24 -10.97 -11.91
N PHE A 148 -11.46 -10.66 -13.19
CA PHE A 148 -12.80 -10.60 -13.78
C PHE A 148 -13.56 -11.92 -13.58
N LYS A 149 -12.90 -13.07 -13.81
CA LYS A 149 -13.51 -14.40 -13.62
C LYS A 149 -13.95 -14.63 -12.18
N THR A 150 -13.11 -14.27 -11.21
CA THR A 150 -13.45 -14.37 -9.79
C THR A 150 -14.68 -13.52 -9.47
N GLN A 151 -14.74 -12.29 -9.99
CA GLN A 151 -15.92 -11.45 -9.80
C GLN A 151 -17.16 -12.06 -10.46
N GLN A 152 -17.06 -12.50 -11.71
CA GLN A 152 -18.16 -13.17 -12.43
C GLN A 152 -18.70 -14.41 -11.71
N GLN A 153 -17.84 -15.17 -11.03
CA GLN A 153 -18.27 -16.30 -10.20
C GLN A 153 -19.04 -15.86 -8.94
N ILE A 154 -18.62 -14.76 -8.30
CA ILE A 154 -19.29 -14.21 -7.12
C ILE A 154 -20.65 -13.63 -7.48
N ASN A 155 -20.75 -12.99 -8.65
CA ASN A 155 -22.00 -12.42 -9.12
C ASN A 155 -22.07 -12.51 -10.66
N GLY A 156 -23.05 -13.29 -11.14
CA GLY A 156 -23.22 -13.56 -12.56
C GLY A 156 -23.48 -12.32 -13.42
N ASP A 157 -23.88 -11.20 -12.81
CA ASP A 157 -24.11 -9.92 -13.50
C ASP A 157 -22.85 -9.04 -13.59
N HIS A 158 -21.69 -9.51 -13.11
CA HIS A 158 -20.43 -8.81 -13.33
C HIS A 158 -20.11 -8.67 -14.82
N GLY A 159 -19.77 -7.44 -15.20
CA GLY A 159 -19.61 -7.05 -16.61
C GLY A 159 -20.86 -6.43 -17.24
N LYS A 160 -21.99 -6.39 -16.50
CA LYS A 160 -23.20 -5.67 -16.92
C LYS A 160 -23.52 -4.47 -16.02
N THR A 161 -23.15 -4.57 -14.75
CA THR A 161 -23.37 -3.50 -13.76
C THR A 161 -22.21 -2.50 -13.74
N LYS A 162 -22.53 -1.23 -13.48
CA LYS A 162 -21.50 -0.20 -13.25
C LYS A 162 -20.90 -0.33 -11.86
N ILE A 163 -19.61 -0.03 -11.77
CA ILE A 163 -18.82 -0.04 -10.54
C ILE A 163 -18.54 1.40 -10.13
N ASP A 164 -18.83 1.71 -8.87
CA ASP A 164 -18.58 3.05 -8.33
C ASP A 164 -17.06 3.28 -8.14
N VAL A 165 -16.58 4.39 -8.69
CA VAL A 165 -15.21 4.89 -8.54
C VAL A 165 -15.27 6.15 -7.68
N LEU A 166 -14.87 6.05 -6.42
CA LEU A 166 -14.85 7.20 -5.52
C LEU A 166 -13.57 8.00 -5.72
N PHE A 167 -13.70 9.32 -5.84
CA PHE A 167 -12.58 10.23 -6.02
C PHE A 167 -12.83 11.59 -5.33
N PRO A 168 -11.78 12.38 -5.04
CA PRO A 168 -11.91 13.76 -4.59
C PRO A 168 -12.08 14.71 -5.79
N GLY A 169 -13.27 15.27 -5.99
CA GLY A 169 -13.58 16.17 -7.11
C GLY A 169 -12.79 17.48 -7.13
N ASN A 170 -12.25 17.91 -6.00
CA ASN A 170 -11.39 19.08 -5.87
C ASN A 170 -9.90 18.82 -6.16
N ALA A 171 -9.50 17.57 -6.34
CA ALA A 171 -8.11 17.19 -6.64
C ALA A 171 -7.96 16.41 -7.96
N VAL A 172 -9.05 15.83 -8.49
CA VAL A 172 -9.06 15.15 -9.79
C VAL A 172 -10.28 15.54 -10.58
N ARG A 173 -10.08 15.92 -11.85
CA ARG A 173 -11.16 16.19 -12.79
C ARG A 173 -11.88 14.93 -13.24
N LEU A 174 -13.20 15.02 -13.38
CA LEU A 174 -14.06 13.92 -13.84
C LEU A 174 -13.62 13.39 -15.22
N GLU A 175 -13.30 14.29 -16.15
CA GLU A 175 -12.92 13.95 -17.53
C GLU A 175 -11.60 13.15 -17.59
N ARG A 176 -10.71 13.37 -16.62
CA ARG A 176 -9.39 12.75 -16.57
C ARG A 176 -9.42 11.34 -16.00
N ILE A 177 -10.44 10.99 -15.21
CA ILE A 177 -10.54 9.70 -14.49
C ILE A 177 -10.44 8.53 -15.45
N GLN A 178 -11.18 8.56 -16.56
CA GLN A 178 -11.17 7.47 -17.54
C GLN A 178 -9.77 7.29 -18.15
N ASN A 179 -9.12 8.40 -18.54
CA ASN A 179 -7.78 8.37 -19.12
C ASN A 179 -6.71 7.88 -18.13
N VAL A 180 -6.78 8.33 -16.88
CA VAL A 180 -5.87 7.89 -15.81
C VAL A 180 -6.04 6.39 -15.54
N LEU A 181 -7.28 5.91 -15.40
CA LEU A 181 -7.54 4.49 -15.18
C LEU A 181 -7.11 3.64 -16.38
N ARG A 182 -7.32 4.13 -17.62
CA ARG A 182 -6.83 3.46 -18.83
C ARG A 182 -5.30 3.34 -18.83
N THR A 183 -4.61 4.42 -18.47
CA THR A 183 -3.15 4.45 -18.41
C THR A 183 -2.64 3.44 -17.39
N ILE A 184 -3.18 3.47 -16.17
CA ILE A 184 -2.83 2.52 -15.09
C ILE A 184 -3.10 1.06 -15.51
N ALA A 185 -4.20 0.83 -16.23
CA ALA A 185 -4.58 -0.50 -16.70
C ALA A 185 -3.64 -1.05 -17.78
N THR A 186 -3.11 -0.21 -18.66
CA THR A 186 -2.41 -0.64 -19.89
C THR A 186 -0.89 -0.54 -19.79
N GLU A 187 -0.36 0.52 -19.18
CA GLU A 187 1.05 0.89 -19.23
C GLU A 187 2.01 -0.22 -18.75
N ARG A 188 1.62 -0.97 -17.71
CA ARG A 188 2.50 -1.97 -17.07
C ARG A 188 2.17 -3.43 -17.42
N GLN A 189 1.21 -3.68 -18.31
CA GLN A 189 0.79 -5.05 -18.64
C GLN A 189 1.93 -5.88 -19.23
N GLU A 190 2.66 -5.33 -20.20
CA GLU A 190 3.75 -6.04 -20.87
C GLU A 190 4.89 -6.39 -19.92
N LEU A 191 5.24 -5.44 -19.04
CA LEU A 191 6.24 -5.63 -18.00
C LEU A 191 5.84 -6.79 -17.09
N HIS A 192 4.61 -6.81 -16.59
CA HIS A 192 4.11 -7.89 -15.73
C HIS A 192 4.09 -9.23 -16.48
N ARG A 193 3.65 -9.25 -17.75
CA ARG A 193 3.64 -10.46 -18.59
C ARG A 193 5.04 -11.01 -18.82
N LYS A 194 6.02 -10.15 -19.12
CA LYS A 194 7.42 -10.54 -19.34
C LYS A 194 8.01 -11.08 -18.03
N LYS A 195 7.92 -10.35 -16.93
CA LYS A 195 8.49 -10.77 -15.64
C LYS A 195 7.83 -12.02 -15.06
N MET A 196 6.52 -12.19 -15.25
CA MET A 196 5.81 -13.43 -14.91
C MET A 196 6.39 -14.63 -15.69
N ARG A 197 6.53 -14.52 -17.02
CA ARG A 197 7.11 -15.59 -17.85
C ARG A 197 8.54 -15.93 -17.41
N TRP A 198 9.39 -14.93 -17.19
CA TRP A 198 10.74 -15.14 -16.67
C TRP A 198 10.75 -15.85 -15.32
N SER A 199 9.83 -15.50 -14.42
CA SER A 199 9.73 -16.16 -13.12
C SER A 199 9.31 -17.63 -13.26
N LEU A 200 8.38 -17.95 -14.16
CA LEU A 200 7.98 -19.34 -14.43
C LEU A 200 9.11 -20.18 -15.04
N ILE A 201 9.96 -19.59 -15.87
CA ILE A 201 11.16 -20.26 -16.43
C ILE A 201 12.23 -20.46 -15.35
N LEU A 202 12.41 -19.48 -14.47
CA LEU A 202 13.44 -19.52 -13.43
C LEU A 202 13.06 -20.44 -12.25
N ALA A 203 11.76 -20.61 -11.97
CA ALA A 203 11.28 -21.47 -10.90
C ALA A 203 11.86 -22.89 -10.93
N PRO A 204 11.77 -23.68 -12.03
CA PRO A 204 12.35 -25.02 -12.09
C PRO A 204 13.88 -25.02 -11.94
N ILE A 205 14.57 -23.97 -12.39
CA ILE A 205 16.03 -23.83 -12.24
C ILE A 205 16.40 -23.65 -10.76
N THR A 206 15.57 -22.94 -10.01
CA THR A 206 15.78 -22.72 -8.57
C THR A 206 15.25 -23.84 -7.68
N ALA A 207 14.45 -24.78 -8.20
CA ALA A 207 13.87 -25.86 -7.41
C ALA A 207 14.90 -26.81 -6.73
N PRO A 208 16.04 -27.19 -7.37
CA PRO A 208 17.02 -28.11 -6.79
C PRO A 208 17.70 -27.61 -5.50
N PHE A 209 17.69 -26.30 -5.22
CA PHE A 209 18.24 -25.75 -3.97
C PHE A 209 17.47 -26.17 -2.71
N GLY A 210 16.31 -26.84 -2.85
CA GLY A 210 15.52 -27.38 -1.74
C GLY A 210 16.06 -28.69 -1.14
N LEU A 211 17.12 -29.28 -1.71
CA LEU A 211 17.71 -30.53 -1.23
C LEU A 211 18.50 -30.36 0.09
N VAL A 212 18.69 -29.13 0.59
CA VAL A 212 19.39 -28.86 1.86
C VAL A 212 18.37 -28.79 3.01
N PRO A 213 18.44 -29.68 4.02
CA PRO A 213 17.37 -29.85 5.03
C PRO A 213 17.27 -28.73 6.08
N VAL A 214 18.22 -27.78 6.13
CA VAL A 214 18.32 -26.79 7.20
C VAL A 214 17.62 -25.45 6.87
N VAL A 215 17.47 -25.10 5.59
CA VAL A 215 16.97 -23.79 5.14
C VAL A 215 15.92 -23.99 4.06
N PRO A 216 14.75 -23.31 4.13
CA PRO A 216 13.78 -23.36 3.04
C PRO A 216 14.43 -22.86 1.74
N ASN A 217 13.96 -23.35 0.59
CA ASN A 217 14.46 -22.91 -0.72
C ASN A 217 14.03 -21.46 -1.02
N ILE A 218 14.67 -20.50 -0.36
CA ILE A 218 14.38 -19.06 -0.47
C ILE A 218 14.43 -18.58 -1.93
N PRO A 219 15.42 -18.98 -2.76
CA PRO A 219 15.43 -18.64 -4.18
C PRO A 219 14.16 -19.08 -4.91
N PHE A 220 13.74 -20.33 -4.75
CA PHE A 220 12.53 -20.85 -5.37
C PHE A 220 11.27 -20.11 -4.89
N PHE A 221 11.09 -19.97 -3.58
CA PHE A 221 9.91 -19.30 -3.04
C PHE A 221 9.83 -17.84 -3.46
N TYR A 222 10.96 -17.14 -3.54
CA TYR A 222 11.02 -15.78 -4.05
C TYR A 222 10.57 -15.70 -5.51
N VAL A 223 11.13 -16.55 -6.38
CA VAL A 223 10.79 -16.56 -7.81
C VAL A 223 9.33 -16.96 -8.03
N ALA A 224 8.84 -17.97 -7.32
CA ALA A 224 7.44 -18.38 -7.35
C ALA A 224 6.51 -17.24 -6.91
N TYR A 225 6.83 -16.58 -5.79
CA TYR A 225 6.08 -15.40 -5.32
C TYR A 225 6.11 -14.26 -6.34
N ARG A 226 7.27 -13.95 -6.95
CA ARG A 226 7.36 -12.89 -7.97
C ARG A 226 6.55 -13.24 -9.22
N GLY A 227 6.54 -14.50 -9.64
CA GLY A 227 5.69 -14.99 -10.72
C GLY A 227 4.21 -14.78 -10.40
N TRP A 228 3.77 -15.20 -9.22
CA TRP A 228 2.39 -15.02 -8.75
C TRP A 228 2.01 -13.54 -8.60
N SER A 229 2.89 -12.71 -8.03
CA SER A 229 2.64 -11.28 -7.83
C SER A 229 2.41 -10.56 -9.16
N HIS A 230 3.24 -10.85 -10.17
CA HIS A 230 3.06 -10.32 -11.52
C HIS A 230 1.81 -10.88 -12.22
N TRP A 231 1.49 -12.16 -12.02
CA TRP A 231 0.24 -12.74 -12.53
C TRP A 231 -0.98 -12.06 -11.90
N ARG A 232 -1.01 -11.82 -10.59
CA ARG A 232 -2.12 -11.13 -9.92
C ARG A 232 -2.29 -9.69 -10.42
N ALA A 233 -1.20 -8.92 -10.49
CA ALA A 233 -1.22 -7.56 -11.03
C ALA A 233 -1.70 -7.52 -12.49
N LEU A 234 -1.27 -8.47 -13.34
CA LEU A 234 -1.69 -8.57 -14.73
C LEU A 234 -3.20 -8.89 -14.86
N ASN A 235 -3.75 -9.75 -14.00
CA ASN A 235 -5.19 -10.01 -14.03
C ASN A 235 -6.00 -8.82 -13.53
N GLY A 236 -5.49 -8.10 -12.51
CA GLY A 236 -6.12 -6.87 -12.03
C GLY A 236 -6.10 -5.75 -13.08
N SER A 237 -4.98 -5.59 -13.80
CA SER A 237 -4.85 -4.60 -14.87
C SER A 237 -5.77 -4.89 -16.05
N LYS A 238 -5.86 -6.15 -16.48
CA LYS A 238 -6.80 -6.58 -17.53
C LYS A 238 -8.26 -6.41 -17.13
N HIS A 239 -8.57 -6.66 -15.87
CA HIS A 239 -9.91 -6.41 -15.37
C HIS A 239 -10.22 -4.91 -15.36
N LEU A 240 -9.28 -4.07 -14.94
CA LEU A 240 -9.45 -2.62 -14.99
C LEU A 240 -9.61 -2.11 -16.43
N GLU A 241 -8.79 -2.61 -17.36
CA GLU A 241 -8.89 -2.32 -18.80
C GLU A 241 -10.29 -2.66 -19.33
N PHE A 242 -10.77 -3.87 -19.04
CA PHE A 242 -12.13 -4.30 -19.40
C PHE A 242 -13.20 -3.35 -18.86
N LEU A 243 -13.11 -2.91 -17.60
CA LEU A 243 -14.09 -1.99 -17.01
C LEU A 243 -14.09 -0.62 -17.70
N VAL A 244 -12.90 -0.12 -18.06
CA VAL A 244 -12.74 1.16 -18.77
C VAL A 244 -13.29 1.06 -20.19
N GLU A 245 -12.93 0.01 -20.94
CA GLU A 245 -13.32 -0.17 -22.34
C GLU A 245 -14.83 -0.35 -22.52
N ASN A 246 -15.48 -1.03 -21.57
CA ASN A 246 -16.93 -1.27 -21.60
C ASN A 246 -17.74 -0.15 -20.93
N ASN A 247 -17.11 0.96 -20.54
CA ASN A 247 -17.76 2.09 -19.85
C ASN A 247 -18.57 1.66 -18.59
N LEU A 248 -18.03 0.68 -17.86
CA LEU A 248 -18.65 0.11 -16.65
C LEU A 248 -18.24 0.86 -15.37
N LEU A 249 -17.64 2.04 -15.50
CA LEU A 249 -17.20 2.86 -14.37
C LEU A 249 -18.20 3.98 -14.13
N ASN A 250 -18.58 4.18 -12.87
CA ASN A 250 -19.42 5.28 -12.41
C ASN A 250 -18.61 6.16 -11.45
N PRO A 251 -17.96 7.23 -11.93
CA PRO A 251 -17.22 8.12 -11.04
C PRO A 251 -18.17 8.89 -10.13
N VAL A 252 -17.92 8.84 -8.82
CA VAL A 252 -18.70 9.53 -7.79
C VAL A 252 -17.75 10.33 -6.92
N SER A 253 -17.96 11.65 -6.83
CA SER A 253 -17.17 12.47 -5.90
C SER A 253 -17.63 12.24 -4.46
N LEU A 254 -16.69 12.10 -3.52
CA LEU A 254 -16.99 11.91 -2.11
C LEU A 254 -16.65 13.18 -1.29
N PRO A 255 -17.64 13.86 -0.69
CA PRO A 255 -17.41 15.11 0.05
C PRO A 255 -16.41 14.98 1.21
N GLU A 256 -16.38 13.83 1.90
CA GLU A 256 -15.44 13.59 2.99
C GLU A 256 -13.99 13.52 2.51
N LEU A 257 -13.75 12.96 1.31
CA LEU A 257 -12.43 13.00 0.68
C LEU A 257 -12.10 14.43 0.26
N GLU A 258 -13.03 15.15 -0.33
CA GLU A 258 -12.82 16.55 -0.72
C GLU A 258 -12.38 17.41 0.47
N GLN A 259 -12.98 17.24 1.65
CA GLN A 259 -12.56 17.96 2.87
C GLN A 259 -11.12 17.62 3.30
N LEU A 260 -10.68 16.38 3.13
CA LEU A 260 -9.31 15.97 3.41
C LEU A 260 -8.34 16.63 2.42
N TYR A 261 -8.68 16.66 1.13
CA TYR A 261 -7.86 17.27 0.09
C TYR A 261 -7.91 18.79 0.06
N ALA A 262 -8.99 19.43 0.50
CA ALA A 262 -9.11 20.88 0.54
C ALA A 262 -8.01 21.51 1.41
N LYS A 263 -7.68 20.87 2.54
CA LYS A 263 -6.59 21.27 3.44
C LYS A 263 -5.19 21.14 2.81
N ARG A 264 -5.07 20.42 1.69
CA ARG A 264 -3.80 20.11 1.01
C ARG A 264 -3.65 20.83 -0.30
N ALA A 265 -4.74 20.96 -1.04
CA ALA A 265 -4.85 21.83 -2.20
C ALA A 265 -4.44 23.27 -1.86
N SER A 266 -4.90 23.80 -0.72
CA SER A 266 -4.53 25.15 -0.26
C SER A 266 -3.05 25.31 0.11
N GLY A 267 -2.32 24.23 0.36
CA GLY A 267 -0.87 24.27 0.61
C GLY A 267 -0.02 23.99 -0.63
N ALA A 268 -0.61 23.40 -1.69
CA ALA A 268 0.05 23.14 -2.97
C ALA A 268 -0.15 24.29 -3.96
N LEU A 269 -1.26 25.03 -3.82
CA LEU A 269 -1.53 26.29 -4.51
C LEU A 269 -1.09 27.42 -3.57
N GLU A 270 0.20 27.75 -3.55
CA GLU A 270 0.63 29.04 -2.97
C GLU A 270 -0.09 30.14 -3.79
N ASP A 271 -0.93 30.93 -3.13
CA ASP A 271 -1.75 32.02 -3.68
C ASP A 271 -2.91 31.64 -4.63
N THR A 272 -4.05 31.18 -4.10
CA THR A 272 -5.34 31.48 -4.76
C THR A 272 -6.50 31.65 -3.77
N THR A 273 -7.25 32.70 -4.06
CA THR A 273 -8.35 33.35 -3.33
C THR A 273 -9.43 32.38 -2.85
N THR A 274 -9.89 32.60 -1.61
CA THR A 274 -11.07 32.01 -0.98
C THR A 274 -12.30 32.23 -1.88
N GLY A 275 -12.66 31.24 -2.69
CA GLY A 275 -13.82 31.31 -3.59
C GLY A 275 -13.76 30.51 -4.90
N ALA A 276 -12.62 29.87 -5.22
CA ALA A 276 -12.48 29.10 -6.46
C ALA A 276 -13.37 27.84 -6.49
N SER A 277 -13.94 27.56 -7.66
CA SER A 277 -14.73 26.34 -7.92
C SER A 277 -13.83 25.10 -7.86
N TYR A 278 -14.35 23.94 -7.45
CA TYR A 278 -13.56 22.69 -7.38
C TYR A 278 -12.87 22.32 -8.69
N SER A 279 -13.47 22.65 -9.84
CA SER A 279 -12.85 22.45 -11.15
C SER A 279 -11.60 23.31 -11.35
N GLU A 280 -11.60 24.54 -10.85
CA GLU A 280 -10.46 25.48 -11.00
C GLU A 280 -9.30 25.08 -10.10
N VAL A 281 -9.61 24.62 -8.88
CA VAL A 281 -8.61 24.07 -7.95
C VAL A 281 -7.97 22.83 -8.56
N ALA A 282 -8.76 21.92 -9.12
CA ALA A 282 -8.24 20.74 -9.81
C ALA A 282 -7.34 21.14 -11.01
N ASP A 283 -7.74 22.15 -11.79
CA ASP A 283 -6.91 22.67 -12.90
C ASP A 283 -5.58 23.24 -12.46
N GLY A 284 -5.55 23.98 -11.35
CA GLY A 284 -4.32 24.51 -10.77
C GLY A 284 -3.38 23.39 -10.31
N ILE A 285 -3.93 22.39 -9.62
CA ILE A 285 -3.18 21.21 -9.15
C ILE A 285 -2.60 20.43 -10.33
N GLU A 286 -3.34 20.30 -11.43
CA GLU A 286 -2.85 19.52 -12.59
C GLU A 286 -1.72 20.21 -13.34
N LYS A 287 -1.72 21.55 -13.39
CA LYS A 287 -0.70 22.35 -14.08
C LYS A 287 0.56 22.57 -13.25
N SER A 288 0.50 22.37 -11.94
CA SER A 288 1.64 22.60 -11.05
C SER A 288 2.73 21.52 -11.18
N GLU A 289 3.89 21.80 -10.57
CA GLU A 289 4.97 20.83 -10.47
C GLU A 289 4.55 19.57 -9.69
N ASP A 290 5.22 18.44 -9.94
CA ASP A 290 4.85 17.19 -9.28
C ASP A 290 5.19 17.26 -7.78
N GLN A 291 4.16 17.40 -6.93
CA GLN A 291 4.31 17.54 -5.49
C GLN A 291 3.41 16.55 -4.75
N VAL A 292 3.94 15.94 -3.69
CA VAL A 292 3.17 15.05 -2.80
C VAL A 292 2.07 15.85 -2.09
N LEU A 293 0.83 15.39 -2.22
CA LEU A 293 -0.36 16.01 -1.60
C LEU A 293 -0.64 15.44 -0.21
N LEU A 294 -0.41 14.13 -0.05
CA LEU A 294 -0.76 13.40 1.16
C LEU A 294 0.43 13.24 2.12
N LYS A 295 0.16 13.29 3.42
CA LYS A 295 1.14 12.99 4.48
C LYS A 295 0.85 11.60 5.04
N MET A 296 1.86 10.99 5.65
CA MET A 296 1.73 9.67 6.29
C MET A 296 0.58 9.59 7.30
N SER A 297 0.31 10.69 8.01
CA SER A 297 -0.80 10.77 8.99
C SER A 297 -2.19 10.72 8.35
N ASP A 298 -2.33 10.97 7.05
CA ASP A 298 -3.62 10.93 6.35
C ASP A 298 -4.00 9.55 5.89
N ALA A 299 -3.05 8.62 5.73
CA ALA A 299 -3.33 7.27 5.29
C ALA A 299 -4.36 6.56 6.20
N LYS A 300 -4.23 6.77 7.53
CA LYS A 300 -5.21 6.28 8.51
C LYS A 300 -6.58 6.95 8.38
N LYS A 301 -6.62 8.25 8.05
CA LYS A 301 -7.88 8.97 7.82
C LYS A 301 -8.57 8.47 6.56
N LEU A 302 -7.80 8.26 5.49
CA LEU A 302 -8.30 7.67 4.23
C LEU A 302 -8.90 6.28 4.47
N SER A 303 -8.23 5.43 5.25
CA SER A 303 -8.77 4.10 5.57
C SER A 303 -10.08 4.16 6.36
N THR A 304 -10.25 5.16 7.22
CA THR A 304 -11.48 5.34 7.99
C THR A 304 -12.60 5.86 7.09
N ILE A 305 -12.35 6.92 6.32
CA ILE A 305 -13.32 7.55 5.39
C ILE A 305 -13.82 6.54 4.36
N LEU A 306 -12.90 5.74 3.80
CA LEU A 306 -13.23 4.76 2.75
C LEU A 306 -13.63 3.39 3.32
N GLU A 307 -13.68 3.28 4.65
CA GLU A 307 -13.96 2.04 5.40
C GLU A 307 -13.07 0.87 4.97
N ALA A 308 -11.85 1.16 4.53
CA ALA A 308 -10.89 0.22 3.98
C ALA A 308 -9.63 0.20 4.87
N PRO A 309 -9.58 -0.58 5.97
CA PRO A 309 -8.45 -0.56 6.90
C PRO A 309 -7.11 -0.94 6.24
N GLU A 310 -7.15 -1.84 5.26
CA GLU A 310 -5.99 -2.29 4.48
C GLU A 310 -5.39 -1.20 3.59
N LEU A 311 -6.22 -0.25 3.13
CA LEU A 311 -5.79 0.86 2.29
C LEU A 311 -4.75 1.75 2.98
N ALA A 312 -4.79 1.88 4.31
CA ALA A 312 -3.83 2.71 5.04
C ALA A 312 -2.39 2.32 4.68
N LEU A 313 -2.12 1.01 4.62
CA LEU A 313 -0.79 0.51 4.32
C LEU A 313 -0.36 0.82 2.89
N GLU A 314 -1.28 0.62 1.93
CA GLU A 314 -1.01 0.89 0.52
C GLU A 314 -0.83 2.37 0.24
N ALA A 315 -1.59 3.23 0.92
CA ALA A 315 -1.44 4.68 0.89
C ALA A 315 -0.10 5.12 1.49
N GLU A 316 0.30 4.59 2.66
CA GLU A 316 1.60 4.88 3.28
C GLU A 316 2.76 4.48 2.36
N ARG A 317 2.69 3.30 1.72
CA ARG A 317 3.68 2.85 0.75
C ARG A 317 3.76 3.78 -0.46
N ALA A 318 2.62 4.16 -1.02
CA ALA A 318 2.57 5.05 -2.17
C ALA A 318 3.15 6.43 -1.86
N ILE A 319 2.82 7.00 -0.68
CA ILE A 319 3.36 8.30 -0.24
C ILE A 319 4.89 8.25 -0.13
N ILE A 320 5.44 7.21 0.50
CA ILE A 320 6.90 7.06 0.64
C ILE A 320 7.56 6.94 -0.74
N GLN A 321 7.07 6.03 -1.58
CA GLN A 321 7.70 5.77 -2.89
C GLN A 321 7.60 6.96 -3.83
N VAL A 322 6.47 7.68 -3.85
CA VAL A 322 6.33 8.89 -4.65
C VAL A 322 7.26 9.99 -4.12
N GLY A 323 7.34 10.17 -2.79
CA GLY A 323 8.28 11.12 -2.18
C GLY A 323 9.73 10.84 -2.57
N GLU A 324 10.19 9.59 -2.43
CA GLU A 324 11.54 9.16 -2.82
C GLU A 324 11.81 9.40 -4.32
N GLN A 325 10.83 9.14 -5.19
CA GLN A 325 10.96 9.35 -6.63
C GLN A 325 11.05 10.84 -7.00
N LEU A 326 10.32 11.71 -6.32
CA LEU A 326 10.40 13.16 -6.54
C LEU A 326 11.71 13.74 -6.03
N GLU A 327 12.18 13.31 -4.86
CA GLU A 327 13.50 13.70 -4.34
C GLU A 327 14.63 13.26 -5.28
N ALA A 328 14.56 12.04 -5.81
CA ALA A 328 15.52 11.54 -6.78
C ALA A 328 15.49 12.34 -8.09
N ALA A 329 14.30 12.68 -8.60
CA ALA A 329 14.14 13.51 -9.79
C ALA A 329 14.73 14.91 -9.57
N ALA A 330 14.44 15.55 -8.44
CA ALA A 330 14.97 16.88 -8.11
C ALA A 330 16.49 16.88 -7.96
N LYS A 331 17.10 15.82 -7.41
CA LYS A 331 18.56 15.67 -7.35
C LYS A 331 19.17 15.52 -8.74
N ALA A 332 18.61 14.65 -9.58
CA ALA A 332 19.08 14.45 -10.95
C ALA A 332 18.96 15.74 -11.81
N GLU A 333 17.94 16.56 -11.58
CA GLU A 333 17.82 17.86 -12.25
C GLU A 333 18.87 18.88 -11.79
N LYS A 334 19.24 18.87 -10.51
CA LYS A 334 20.31 19.72 -9.97
C LYS A 334 21.66 19.32 -10.55
N GLU A 335 21.99 18.02 -10.53
CA GLU A 335 23.22 17.47 -11.11
C GLU A 335 23.37 17.85 -12.59
N LYS A 336 22.30 17.69 -13.39
CA LYS A 336 22.29 18.12 -14.81
C LYS A 336 22.48 19.62 -15.02
N LYS A 337 22.03 20.46 -14.08
CA LYS A 337 22.19 21.92 -14.15
C LYS A 337 23.61 22.33 -13.79
N ASP A 338 24.26 21.60 -12.89
CA ASP A 338 25.64 21.86 -12.48
C ASP A 338 26.63 21.40 -13.56
N GLU A 339 26.44 20.21 -14.17
CA GLU A 339 27.24 19.73 -15.31
C GLU A 339 27.20 20.69 -16.52
N LYS A 340 26.05 21.29 -16.79
CA LYS A 340 25.89 22.28 -17.88
C LYS A 340 26.55 23.63 -17.59
N LYS A 341 26.75 24.00 -16.32
CA LYS A 341 27.43 25.24 -15.93
C LYS A 341 28.94 25.11 -16.03
N ASP A 342 29.47 23.94 -15.68
CA ASP A 342 30.91 23.67 -15.76
C ASP A 342 31.37 23.52 -17.21
N GLY A 343 30.60 22.84 -18.07
CA GLY A 343 30.91 22.73 -19.50
C GLY A 343 30.84 24.05 -20.30
N LYS A 344 30.28 25.13 -19.73
CA LYS A 344 30.21 26.47 -20.35
C LYS A 344 31.34 27.41 -19.88
N LYS A 345 32.15 26.99 -18.89
CA LYS A 345 33.32 27.75 -18.42
C LYS A 345 34.60 27.40 -19.18
N ASP A 346 34.63 26.25 -19.84
CA ASP A 346 35.79 25.72 -20.57
C ASP A 346 35.68 25.91 -22.10
N SER A 347 34.70 26.68 -22.57
CA SER A 347 34.54 27.14 -23.96
C SER A 347 34.44 28.66 -23.99
#